data_AF-A0A923YWX1-F1
#
_entry.id   AF-A0A923YWX1-F1
#
_cell.length_a   1.000
_cell.length_b   1.000
_cell.length_c   1.000
_cell.angle_alpha   90.00
_cell.angle_beta   90.00
_cell.angle_gamma   90.00
#
_symmetry.space_group_name_H-M   'P 1'
#
loop_
_entity.id
_entity.type
_entity.pdbx_description
1 polymer ?
#
loop_
_entity_poly.entity_id
_entity_poly.type
_entity_poly.pdbx_seq_one_letter_code
_entity_poly.pdbx_strand_id
1 'polypeptide(L)' 'TVGDDVWLCADCFVGPGVTVGADAIVGARAVVMRDVAPGTIVAGNPARVVSHRTITQSSG' A
#
# COMPACT_ATOMS: atom_id res chain seq x y z
N THR A 1 -2.89 -2.43 10.70
CA THR A 1 -3.89 -3.31 10.07
C THR A 1 -3.59 -3.43 8.59
N VAL A 2 -3.90 -4.57 7.95
CA VAL A 2 -3.75 -4.77 6.51
C VAL A 2 -5.13 -5.13 5.95
N GLY A 3 -5.62 -4.37 4.97
CA GLY A 3 -6.88 -4.61 4.28
C GLY A 3 -6.80 -5.70 3.21
N ASP A 4 -7.92 -5.96 2.56
CA ASP A 4 -8.05 -6.99 1.52
C ASP A 4 -7.25 -6.62 0.25
N ASP A 5 -6.74 -7.62 -0.46
CA ASP A 5 -6.04 -7.47 -1.75
C ASP A 5 -4.84 -6.49 -1.74
N VAL A 6 -4.24 -6.27 -0.57
CA VAL A 6 -3.02 -5.48 -0.42
C VAL A 6 -1.82 -6.25 -0.96
N TRP A 7 -0.99 -5.58 -1.76
CA TRP A 7 0.31 -6.12 -2.18
C TRP A 7 1.46 -5.49 -1.38
N LEU A 8 2.00 -6.24 -0.43
CA LEU A 8 3.25 -5.91 0.26
C LEU A 8 4.43 -6.54 -0.49
N CYS A 9 5.22 -5.72 -1.18
CA CYS A 9 6.40 -6.20 -1.90
C CYS A 9 7.56 -6.55 -0.95
N ALA A 10 8.53 -7.31 -1.46
CA ALA A 10 9.66 -7.82 -0.69
C ALA A 10 10.39 -6.74 0.14
N ASP A 11 10.76 -7.11 1.37
CA ASP A 11 11.50 -6.30 2.34
C ASP A 11 10.87 -4.94 2.69
N CYS A 12 9.59 -4.70 2.40
CA CYS A 12 8.94 -3.50 2.91
C CYS A 12 8.80 -3.55 4.44
N PHE A 13 8.92 -2.39 5.07
CA PHE A 13 8.68 -2.20 6.49
C PHE A 13 7.41 -1.36 6.66
N VAL A 14 6.47 -1.84 7.49
CA VAL A 14 5.26 -1.12 7.89
C VAL A 14 5.37 -0.83 9.38
N GLY A 15 5.34 0.45 9.74
CA GLY A 15 5.47 0.92 11.11
C GLY A 15 4.32 0.46 12.03
N PRO A 16 4.56 0.40 13.35
CA PRO A 16 3.53 0.03 14.31
C PRO A 16 2.35 1.00 14.25
N GLY A 17 1.13 0.47 14.34
CA GLY A 17 -0.11 1.27 14.30
C GLY A 17 -0.55 1.71 12.90
N VAL A 18 0.26 1.50 11.86
CA VAL A 18 -0.10 1.86 10.48
C VAL A 18 -1.18 0.94 9.94
N THR A 19 -2.16 1.54 9.25
CA THR A 19 -3.17 0.84 8.46
C THR A 19 -2.87 0.96 6.97
N VAL A 20 -2.84 -0.19 6.29
CA VAL A 20 -2.73 -0.28 4.84
C VAL A 20 -4.10 -0.65 4.28
N GLY A 21 -4.75 0.30 3.61
CA GLY A 21 -6.10 0.14 3.07
C GLY A 21 -6.16 -0.89 1.94
N ALA A 22 -7.36 -1.43 1.69
CA ALA A 22 -7.59 -2.46 0.67
C ALA A 22 -7.04 -2.06 -0.71
N ASP A 23 -6.59 -3.04 -1.48
CA ASP A 23 -5.97 -2.86 -2.81
C ASP A 23 -4.69 -2.02 -2.86
N ALA A 24 -4.17 -1.52 -1.74
CA ALA A 24 -2.95 -0.72 -1.74
C ALA A 24 -1.72 -1.56 -2.14
N ILE A 25 -0.71 -0.90 -2.72
CA ILE A 25 0.57 -1.52 -3.08
C ILE A 25 1.68 -0.82 -2.30
N VAL A 26 2.47 -1.59 -1.56
CA VAL A 26 3.68 -1.12 -0.89
C VAL A 26 4.88 -1.65 -1.66
N GLY A 27 5.63 -0.76 -2.31
CA GLY A 27 6.79 -1.10 -3.13
C GLY A 27 7.92 -1.76 -2.33
N ALA A 28 8.80 -2.47 -3.04
CA ALA A 28 9.90 -3.20 -2.42
C ALA A 28 10.80 -2.27 -1.58
N ARG A 29 11.21 -2.72 -0.40
CA ARG A 29 12.05 -1.97 0.55
C ARG A 29 11.47 -0.62 0.99
N ALA A 30 10.17 -0.38 0.81
CA ALA A 30 9.53 0.84 1.27
C ALA A 30 9.44 0.88 2.81
N VAL A 31 9.54 2.06 3.41
CA VAL A 31 9.40 2.26 4.87
C VAL A 31 8.15 3.10 5.14
N VAL A 32 7.05 2.43 5.42
CA VAL A 32 5.72 3.04 5.58
C VAL A 32 5.52 3.45 7.04
N MET A 33 5.50 4.76 7.29
CA MET A 33 5.35 5.35 8.63
C MET A 33 4.00 6.04 8.85
N ARG A 34 3.10 5.99 7.87
CA ARG A 34 1.78 6.64 7.87
C ARG A 34 0.77 5.74 7.18
N ASP A 35 -0.50 5.89 7.53
CA ASP A 35 -1.59 5.16 6.92
C ASP A 35 -1.61 5.32 5.39
N VAL A 36 -1.94 4.23 4.70
CA VAL A 36 -2.04 4.16 3.24
C VAL A 36 -3.50 4.01 2.87
N ALA A 37 -4.02 4.95 2.10
CA ALA A 37 -5.41 4.90 1.65
C ALA A 37 -5.65 3.71 0.70
N PRO A 38 -6.88 3.18 0.62
CA PRO A 38 -7.22 2.10 -0.32
C PRO A 38 -6.81 2.41 -1.76
N GLY A 39 -6.37 1.40 -2.50
CA GLY A 39 -5.92 1.52 -3.90
C GLY A 39 -4.68 2.40 -4.10
N THR A 40 -4.01 2.86 -3.05
CA THR A 40 -2.84 3.73 -3.17
C THR A 40 -1.54 2.94 -3.34
N ILE A 41 -0.67 3.39 -4.23
CA ILE A 41 0.65 2.81 -4.46
C ILE A 41 1.68 3.70 -3.77
N VAL A 42 2.46 3.14 -2.84
CA VAL A 42 3.51 3.84 -2.10
C VAL A 42 4.88 3.18 -2.28
N ALA A 43 5.96 3.95 -2.30
CA ALA A 43 7.32 3.43 -2.37
C ALA A 43 8.34 4.36 -1.70
N GLY A 44 9.55 3.85 -1.45
CA GLY A 44 10.70 4.61 -0.92
C GLY A 44 10.81 4.63 0.61
N ASN A 45 11.85 5.30 1.11
CA ASN A 45 12.12 5.48 2.54
C ASN A 45 12.37 6.97 2.85
N PRO A 46 11.48 7.66 3.59
CA PRO A 46 10.18 7.17 4.04
C PRO A 46 9.21 7.06 2.85
N ALA A 47 8.26 6.13 2.90
CA ALA A 47 7.35 5.88 1.79
C ALA A 47 6.53 7.13 1.41
N ARG A 48 6.31 7.30 0.11
CA ARG A 48 5.49 8.36 -0.49
C ARG A 48 4.54 7.76 -1.51
N VAL A 49 3.41 8.42 -1.72
CA VAL A 49 2.48 8.07 -2.80
C VAL A 49 3.19 8.26 -4.13
N VAL A 50 3.16 7.23 -4.98
CA VAL A 50 3.75 7.26 -6.33
C VAL A 50 2.69 7.11 -7.41
N SER A 51 1.55 6.47 -7.10
CA SER A 51 0.43 6.29 -8.03
C SER A 51 -0.82 5.78 -7.28
N HIS A 52 -1.91 5.55 -8.00
CA HIS A 52 -3.12 4.86 -7.54
C HIS A 52 -3.45 3.72 -8.51
N ARG A 53 -3.94 2.59 -7.99
CA ARG A 53 -4.44 1.49 -8.83
C ARG A 53 -5.73 1.90 -9.51
N THR A 54 -5.82 1.67 -10.81
CA THR A 54 -7.09 1.63 -11.52
C THR A 54 -7.71 0.25 -11.29
N ILE A 55 -8.72 0.18 -10.42
CA ILE A 55 -9.45 -1.05 -10.17
C ILE A 55 -10.61 -1.11 -11.15
N THR A 56 -10.46 -1.90 -12.21
CA THR A 56 -11.57 -2.23 -13.10
C THR A 56 -12.44 -3.25 -12.39
N GLN A 57 -13.55 -2.80 -11.80
CA GLN A 57 -14.57 -3.71 -11.28
C GLN A 57 -15.19 -4.44 -12.48
N SER A 58 -14.98 -5.75 -12.56
CA SER A 58 -15.69 -6.59 -13.52
C SER A 58 -17.14 -6.67 -13.08
N SER A 59 -18.00 -5.87 -13.72
CA SER A 59 -19.45 -5.96 -13.54
C SER A 59 -19.90 -7.36 -13.92
N GLY A 60 -20.28 -8.15 -12.91
CA GLY A 60 -21.01 -9.40 -13.09
C GLY A 60 -22.45 -9.15 -13.49
#